data_AF-A0A8H9KTG6-F1
#
_entry.id   AF-A0A8H9KTG6-F1
#
_cell.length_a   1.000
_cell.length_b   1.000
_cell.length_c   1.000
_cell.angle_alpha   90.00
_cell.angle_beta   90.00
_cell.angle_gamma   90.00
#
_symmetry.space_group_name_H-M   'P 1'
#
loop_
_entity.id
_entity.type
_entity.pdbx_description
1 polymer ?
#
loop_
_entity_poly.entity_id
_entity_poly.type
_entity_poly.pdbx_seq_one_letter_code
_entity_poly.pdbx_strand_id
1 'polypeptide(L)'
;MTFDAALDVVVTQDGVDLRGPWVQGRRGDRFLYLCWGHDDGGGFVMARRAKLMLGVLDPVDLVDARDDALLVGRLSLVDARGGPVCAAVRPPAIRWTLERGLPADASQGPPA
;
A
#
# COMPACT_ATOMS: atom_id res chain seq x y z
N MET A 1 -1.45 -0.14 13.68
CA MET A 1 -0.97 1.04 12.92
C MET A 1 -1.67 1.03 11.59
N THR A 2 -2.22 2.17 11.17
CA THR A 2 -2.87 2.37 9.88
C THR A 2 -2.23 3.57 9.22
N PHE A 3 -2.06 3.51 7.91
CA PHE A 3 -1.59 4.61 7.09
C PHE A 3 -2.35 4.58 5.78
N ASP A 4 -2.60 5.77 5.24
CA ASP A 4 -3.31 5.94 3.98
C ASP A 4 -2.33 6.48 2.93
N ALA A 5 -2.49 6.01 1.69
CA ALA A 5 -1.70 6.45 0.56
C ALA A 5 -2.58 6.53 -0.68
N ALA A 6 -2.55 7.66 -1.36
CA ALA A 6 -3.25 7.81 -2.63
C ALA A 6 -2.49 7.10 -3.76
N LEU A 7 -3.26 6.45 -4.63
CA LEU A 7 -2.79 5.86 -5.89
C LEU A 7 -3.87 6.04 -6.95
N ASP A 8 -3.44 6.08 -8.21
CA ASP A 8 -4.32 6.21 -9.36
C ASP A 8 -4.41 4.86 -10.10
N VAL A 9 -5.62 4.48 -10.49
CA VAL A 9 -5.86 3.38 -11.43
C VAL A 9 -5.87 3.96 -12.84
N VAL A 10 -4.99 3.47 -13.71
CA VAL A 10 -4.89 3.90 -15.11
C VAL A 10 -5.24 2.74 -16.03
N VAL A 11 -6.38 2.85 -16.70
CA VAL A 11 -6.81 1.88 -17.72
C VAL A 11 -6.18 2.25 -19.06
N THR A 12 -5.49 1.29 -19.67
CA THR A 12 -4.81 1.45 -20.97
C THR A 12 -5.25 0.34 -21.93
N GLN A 13 -4.91 0.47 -23.22
CA GLN A 13 -5.16 -0.58 -24.21
C GLN A 13 -4.44 -1.90 -23.89
N ASP A 14 -3.34 -1.85 -23.13
CA ASP A 14 -2.56 -3.02 -22.71
C ASP A 14 -3.01 -3.58 -21.34
N GLY A 15 -4.08 -3.05 -20.75
CA GLY A 15 -4.56 -3.41 -19.42
C GLY A 15 -4.42 -2.29 -18.37
N VAL A 16 -4.46 -2.68 -17.10
CA VAL A 16 -4.46 -1.76 -15.95
C VAL A 16 -3.05 -1.52 -15.44
N ASP A 17 -2.75 -0.26 -15.10
CA ASP A 17 -1.55 0.14 -14.37
C ASP A 17 -1.92 0.94 -13.13
N LEU A 18 -1.05 0.91 -12.11
CA LEU A 18 -1.20 1.68 -10.89
C LEU A 18 -0.12 2.75 -10.83
N ARG A 19 -0.51 3.98 -10.50
CA ARG A 19 0.38 5.15 -10.44
C ARG A 19 0.15 5.95 -9.15
N GLY A 20 0.94 7.00 -8.97
CA GLY A 20 0.89 7.87 -7.81
C GLY A 20 2.27 8.06 -7.18
N PRO A 21 2.39 9.02 -6.25
CA PRO A 21 3.68 9.41 -5.66
C PRO A 21 4.34 8.30 -4.83
N TRP A 22 3.54 7.38 -4.30
CA TRP A 22 4.01 6.28 -3.45
C TRP A 22 4.18 4.95 -4.19
N VAL A 23 3.71 4.87 -5.44
CA VAL A 23 3.76 3.65 -6.25
C VAL A 23 5.10 3.54 -6.97
N GLN A 24 5.77 2.41 -6.78
CA GLN A 24 7.08 2.11 -7.37
C GLN A 24 7.03 0.85 -8.24
N GLY A 25 8.14 0.57 -8.92
CA GLY A 25 8.28 -0.59 -9.80
C GLY A 25 7.80 -0.32 -11.22
N ARG A 26 7.92 -1.31 -12.10
CA ARG A 26 7.43 -1.26 -13.49
C ARG A 26 5.97 -1.72 -13.56
N ARG A 27 5.28 -1.42 -14.66
CA ARG A 27 3.93 -1.96 -14.94
C ARG A 27 3.92 -3.49 -14.77
N GLY A 28 2.93 -4.03 -14.06
CA GLY A 28 2.82 -5.45 -13.71
C GLY A 28 3.66 -5.90 -12.49
N ASP A 29 4.58 -5.08 -12.00
CA ASP A 29 5.38 -5.35 -10.79
C ASP A 29 5.36 -4.12 -9.86
N ARG A 30 4.20 -3.44 -9.82
CA ARG A 30 3.99 -2.27 -8.98
C ARG A 30 3.98 -2.65 -7.50
N PHE A 31 4.48 -1.77 -6.64
CA PHE A 31 4.51 -1.97 -5.19
C PHE A 31 4.53 -0.66 -4.41
N LEU A 32 4.14 -0.71 -3.14
CA LEU A 32 4.37 0.36 -2.15
C LEU A 32 5.56 -0.01 -1.26
N TYR A 33 6.38 0.96 -0.87
CA TYR A 33 7.33 0.73 0.23
C TYR A 33 6.66 0.98 1.58
N LEU A 34 6.76 -0.01 2.46
CA LEU A 34 6.63 0.19 3.89
C LEU A 34 8.03 0.23 4.49
N CYS A 35 8.42 1.38 5.03
CA CYS A 35 9.72 1.60 5.66
C CYS A 35 9.51 1.85 7.15
N TRP A 36 10.36 1.26 7.99
CA TRP A 36 10.42 1.59 9.41
C TRP A 36 11.87 1.72 9.85
N GLY A 37 12.03 2.50 10.90
CA GLY A 37 13.29 3.04 11.35
C GLY A 37 13.05 3.82 12.63
N HIS A 38 14.03 4.64 12.98
CA HIS A 38 13.94 5.54 14.11
C HIS A 38 14.38 6.93 13.66
N ASP A 39 14.00 7.94 14.44
CA ASP A 39 14.56 9.27 14.29
C ASP A 39 15.70 9.42 15.29
N ASP A 40 16.87 9.88 14.85
CA ASP A 40 18.05 10.10 15.69
C ASP A 40 18.28 11.58 16.06
N GLY A 41 17.29 12.43 15.79
CA GLY A 41 17.37 13.89 15.94
C GLY A 41 17.87 14.61 14.67
N GLY A 42 18.43 13.89 13.70
CA GLY A 42 18.81 14.39 12.37
C GLY A 42 17.83 14.00 11.26
N GLY A 43 16.77 13.27 11.60
CA GLY A 43 15.75 12.78 10.70
C GLY A 43 15.60 11.26 10.72
N PHE A 44 14.75 10.76 9.82
CA PHE A 44 14.43 9.33 9.77
C PHE A 44 15.59 8.48 9.25
N VAL A 45 16.11 7.61 10.12
CA VAL A 45 17.10 6.58 9.80
C VAL A 45 16.37 5.26 9.54
N MET A 46 16.31 4.86 8.27
CA MET A 46 15.66 3.61 7.86
C MET A 46 16.41 2.40 8.43
N ALA A 47 15.71 1.53 9.16
CA ALA A 47 16.26 0.26 9.63
C ALA A 47 15.97 -0.89 8.66
N ARG A 48 14.73 -0.98 8.15
CA ARG A 48 14.32 -2.04 7.20
C ARG A 48 13.12 -1.59 6.38
N ARG A 49 12.87 -2.30 5.27
CA ARG A 49 11.76 -2.02 4.35
C ARG A 49 11.14 -3.28 3.76
N ALA A 50 9.87 -3.17 3.40
CA ALA A 50 9.09 -4.16 2.67
C ALA A 50 8.44 -3.52 1.43
N LYS A 51 8.37 -4.28 0.35
CA LYS A 51 7.62 -3.97 -0.87
C LYS A 51 6.26 -4.66 -0.76
N LEU A 52 5.21 -3.88 -0.52
CA LEU A 52 3.84 -4.37 -0.54
C LEU A 52 3.42 -4.50 -2.00
N MET A 53 3.42 -5.72 -2.52
CA MET A 53 3.24 -5.94 -3.94
C MET A 53 1.78 -5.67 -4.34
N LEU A 54 1.61 -4.79 -5.33
CA LEU A 54 0.33 -4.44 -5.94
C LEU A 54 0.10 -5.20 -7.26
N GLY A 55 1.16 -5.64 -7.93
CA GLY A 55 1.07 -6.47 -9.15
C GLY A 55 0.43 -7.86 -8.96
N VAL A 56 0.02 -8.18 -7.73
CA VAL A 56 -0.71 -9.42 -7.39
C VAL A 56 -2.24 -9.21 -7.40
N LEU A 57 -2.70 -7.97 -7.57
CA LEU A 57 -4.13 -7.63 -7.62
C LEU A 57 -4.70 -8.03 -8.98
N ASP A 58 -5.96 -8.43 -8.99
CA ASP A 58 -6.68 -8.73 -10.22
C ASP A 58 -7.00 -7.42 -10.96
N PRO A 59 -6.59 -7.24 -12.23
CA PRO A 59 -6.96 -6.07 -13.00
C PRO A 59 -8.48 -5.86 -13.11
N VAL A 60 -9.29 -6.92 -13.10
CA VAL A 60 -10.76 -6.81 -13.18
C VAL A 60 -11.30 -6.08 -11.96
N ASP A 61 -10.84 -6.46 -10.77
CA ASP A 61 -11.21 -5.81 -9.50
C ASP A 61 -10.89 -4.30 -9.52
N LEU A 62 -9.77 -3.92 -10.14
CA LEU A 62 -9.33 -2.52 -10.24
C LEU A 62 -10.14 -1.70 -11.25
N VAL A 63 -10.57 -2.30 -12.36
CA VAL A 63 -11.43 -1.63 -13.36
C VAL A 63 -12.82 -1.39 -12.82
N ASP A 64 -13.36 -2.36 -12.09
CA ASP A 64 -14.72 -2.31 -11.53
C ASP A 64 -14.78 -1.54 -10.20
N ALA A 65 -13.63 -1.08 -9.70
CA ALA A 65 -13.55 -0.27 -8.50
C ALA A 65 -14.29 1.06 -8.69
N ARG A 66 -15.13 1.39 -7.71
CA ARG A 66 -15.82 2.68 -7.67
C ARG A 66 -14.84 3.79 -7.28
N ASP A 67 -15.16 5.03 -7.62
CA ASP A 67 -14.35 6.20 -7.25
C ASP A 67 -14.16 6.35 -5.73
N ASP A 68 -15.09 5.82 -4.94
CA ASP A 68 -15.04 5.79 -3.48
C ASP A 68 -14.41 4.52 -2.91
N ALA A 69 -13.85 3.62 -3.72
CA ALA A 69 -13.29 2.37 -3.25
C ALA A 69 -11.96 2.57 -2.50
N LEU A 70 -11.74 1.77 -1.45
CA LEU A 70 -10.48 1.68 -0.73
C LEU A 70 -9.83 0.32 -0.94
N LEU A 71 -8.58 0.32 -1.38
CA LEU A 71 -7.75 -0.88 -1.42
C LEU A 71 -7.06 -1.08 -0.06
N VAL A 72 -7.56 -2.03 0.73
CA VAL A 72 -7.08 -2.28 2.10
C VAL A 72 -6.11 -3.46 2.12
N GLY A 73 -4.87 -3.19 2.56
CA GLY A 73 -3.82 -4.21 2.76
C GLY A 73 -3.64 -4.56 4.24
N ARG A 74 -3.93 -5.80 4.63
CA ARG A 74 -3.73 -6.30 6.00
C ARG A 74 -2.58 -7.30 6.05
N LEU A 75 -1.60 -7.04 6.91
CA LEU A 75 -0.40 -7.89 7.09
C LEU A 75 0.09 -7.86 8.54
N SER A 76 0.86 -8.87 8.92
CA SER A 76 1.69 -8.81 10.13
C SER A 76 2.93 -7.95 9.86
N LEU A 77 3.30 -7.09 10.81
CA LEU A 77 4.57 -6.34 10.75
C LEU A 77 5.76 -7.19 11.19
N VAL A 78 5.52 -8.40 11.70
CA VAL A 78 6.54 -9.35 12.17
C VAL A 78 6.54 -10.57 11.25
N ASP A 79 7.72 -10.95 10.77
CA ASP A 79 7.97 -12.13 9.95
C ASP A 79 8.01 -13.42 10.80
N ALA A 80 8.03 -14.58 10.13
CA ALA A 80 8.03 -15.88 10.80
C ALA A 80 9.26 -16.15 11.69
N ARG A 81 10.32 -15.34 11.58
CA ARG A 81 11.54 -15.43 12.40
C ARG A 81 11.53 -14.43 13.57
N GLY A 82 10.41 -13.72 13.78
CA GLY A 82 10.28 -12.72 14.83
C GLY A 82 10.92 -11.37 14.51
N GLY A 83 11.45 -11.18 13.29
CA GLY A 83 11.97 -9.91 12.84
C GLY A 83 10.88 -9.07 12.17
N PRO A 84 11.12 -7.79 11.84
CA PRO A 84 10.18 -7.04 11.02
C PRO A 84 9.88 -7.71 9.67
N VAL A 85 8.74 -7.49 9.04
CA VAL A 85 8.49 -7.94 7.66
C VAL A 85 9.56 -7.38 6.70
N CYS A 86 9.90 -7.97 5.55
CA CYS A 86 10.81 -7.31 4.59
C CYS A 86 10.69 -7.86 3.18
N ALA A 87 11.58 -7.38 2.29
CA ALA A 87 11.70 -7.84 0.92
C ALA A 87 10.36 -7.66 0.18
N ALA A 88 9.90 -8.63 -0.60
CA ALA A 88 8.64 -8.53 -1.31
C ALA A 88 7.53 -9.30 -0.57
N VAL A 89 6.48 -8.57 -0.19
CA VAL A 89 5.33 -9.08 0.55
C VAL A 89 4.19 -9.34 -0.42
N ARG A 90 3.77 -10.60 -0.50
CA ARG A 90 2.69 -11.11 -1.35
C ARG A 90 1.76 -11.99 -0.51
N PRO A 91 0.54 -12.30 -0.98
CA PRO A 91 -0.27 -13.33 -0.36
C PRO A 91 0.53 -14.63 -0.15
N PRO A 92 0.34 -15.33 0.98
CA PRO A 92 -0.63 -15.04 2.05
C PRO A 92 -0.14 -14.05 3.12
N ALA A 93 1.09 -13.52 3.04
CA ALA A 93 1.65 -12.64 4.06
C ALA A 93 0.96 -11.27 4.15
N ILE A 94 0.32 -10.85 3.05
CA ILE A 94 -0.60 -9.71 3.00
C ILE A 94 -1.91 -10.17 2.36
N ARG A 95 -3.04 -9.72 2.92
CA ARG A 95 -4.37 -9.83 2.32
C ARG A 95 -4.78 -8.46 1.80
N TRP A 96 -5.05 -8.37 0.50
CA TRP A 96 -5.67 -7.22 -0.13
C TRP A 96 -7.17 -7.42 -0.24
N THR A 97 -7.93 -6.37 0.02
CA THR A 97 -9.39 -6.35 -0.16
C THR A 97 -9.82 -4.99 -0.70
N LEU A 98 -10.71 -4.98 -1.69
CA LEU A 98 -11.44 -3.77 -2.05
C LEU A 98 -12.62 -3.61 -1.09
N GLU A 99 -12.66 -2.47 -0.42
CA GLU A 99 -13.71 -2.07 0.50
C GLU A 99 -14.38 -0.80 -0.05
N ARG A 100 -15.61 -0.50 0.40
CA ARG A 100 -16.20 0.82 0.16
C ARG A 100 -15.55 1.82 1.10
N GLY A 101 -15.07 2.93 0.58
CA GLY A 101 -14.59 4.05 1.38
C GLY A 101 -15.75 4.73 2.11
N LEU A 102 -15.50 5.11 3.35
CA LEU A 102 -16.29 6.19 3.96
C LEU A 102 -15.87 7.50 3.28
N PRO A 103 -16.75 8.53 3.22
CA PRO A 103 -16.35 9.85 2.75
C PRO A 103 -15.12 10.33 3.55
N ALA A 104 -14.19 10.98 2.87
CA ALA A 104 -12.88 11.35 3.41
C ALA A 104 -12.88 12.45 4.52
N ASP A 105 -13.96 12.60 5.30
CA ASP A 105 -14.09 13.66 6.32
C ASP A 105 -14.15 13.20 7.79
N ALA A 106 -14.08 11.90 8.09
CA ALA A 106 -14.28 11.42 9.46
C ALA A 106 -13.06 11.52 10.39
N SER A 107 -11.89 11.99 9.95
CA SER A 107 -10.70 12.06 10.80
C SER A 107 -9.69 13.13 10.42
N GLN A 108 -9.99 14.38 10.76
CA GLN A 108 -8.99 15.38 11.20
C GLN A 108 -9.71 16.53 11.92
N GLY A 109 -9.92 16.39 13.24
CA GLY A 109 -10.17 17.54 14.11
C GLY A 109 -8.83 18.25 14.44
N PRO A 110 -8.79 19.59 14.54
CA PRO A 110 -7.55 20.31 14.81
C PRO A 110 -6.99 19.95 16.20
N PRO A 111 -5.66 19.88 16.38
CA PRO A 111 -5.08 19.71 17.70
C PRO A 111 -5.38 20.94 18.57
N ALA A 112 -5.79 20.67 19.82
CA ALA A 112 -6.00 21.65 20.88
C ALA A 112 -4.68 22.26 21.38
#